data_AF-A0A0C6FBI1-F1
#
_entry.id   AF-A0A0C6FBI1-F1
#
_cell.length_a   1.000
_cell.length_b   1.000
_cell.length_c   1.000
_cell.angle_alpha   90.00
_cell.angle_beta   90.00
_cell.angle_gamma   90.00
#
_symmetry.space_group_name_H-M   'P 1'
#
loop_
_entity.id
_entity.type
_entity.pdbx_description
1 polymer ?
#
loop_
_entity_poly.entity_id
_entity_poly.type
_entity_poly.pdbx_seq_one_letter_code
_entity_poly.pdbx_strand_id
1 'polypeptide(L)'
;MDQTASGTVRSARRPPRGPTAPAANILIFQPLPAWVRNGREEGGAALAAGAALLALDQVQRTAVAWLGTMRLRQALAAAGATGSLLRLREDLAAFRDAHHLTRPADNPGPAGHVHRAWRSLASQPARLDAVGLARLVGPLAPAVTHGDLLAAVGDHGSGDPVTAAATAAARLRAAKPGPDGDVLGLMLADLVLAARLGWAHPVPLLATALAQPALRARLLRRPGPRSNPDWIVACQAGYATAAAETYVRARDLAHRAEALTNAMRVVRTKGASHGLAALLADDVVAATHLAGLGSERAARRFLDRLVALGAVREHTGRATFRLYGL
;
A
#
# COMPACT_ATOMS: atom_id res chain seq x y z
N MET A 1 -45.51 2.03 -53.20
CA MET A 1 -44.73 0.79 -53.04
C MET A 1 -43.40 1.03 -53.73
N ASP A 2 -42.36 1.39 -52.99
CA ASP A 2 -40.98 1.15 -53.42
C ASP A 2 -40.07 1.20 -52.20
N GLN A 3 -39.42 0.07 -51.93
CA GLN A 3 -38.59 -0.18 -50.76
C GLN A 3 -37.17 0.35 -51.02
N THR A 4 -36.74 1.35 -50.25
CA THR A 4 -35.34 1.78 -50.22
C THR A 4 -34.52 0.80 -49.39
N ALA A 5 -33.53 0.18 -50.04
CA ALA A 5 -32.61 -0.80 -49.47
C ALA A 5 -31.79 -0.24 -48.30
N SER A 6 -31.75 -1.01 -47.21
CA SER A 6 -30.95 -0.77 -46.01
C SER A 6 -29.51 -1.23 -46.24
N GLY A 7 -28.56 -0.29 -46.24
CA GLY A 7 -27.13 -0.55 -46.26
C GLY A 7 -26.54 -0.50 -44.84
N THR A 8 -26.38 -1.64 -44.19
CA THR A 8 -25.71 -1.75 -42.88
C THR A 8 -24.20 -1.62 -43.04
N VAL A 9 -23.63 -0.47 -42.65
CA VAL A 9 -22.18 -0.28 -42.56
C VAL A 9 -21.65 -1.10 -41.37
N ARG A 10 -20.93 -2.17 -41.67
CA ARG A 10 -20.33 -3.08 -40.70
C ARG A 10 -19.08 -2.43 -40.10
N SER A 11 -19.19 -1.91 -38.88
CA SER A 11 -18.09 -1.34 -38.10
C SER A 11 -16.95 -2.37 -37.93
N ALA A 12 -15.79 -2.11 -38.53
CA ALA A 12 -14.59 -2.92 -38.37
C ALA A 12 -14.13 -2.90 -36.90
N ARG A 13 -14.20 -4.05 -36.21
CA ARG A 13 -13.66 -4.24 -34.87
C ARG A 13 -12.13 -4.08 -34.91
N ARG A 14 -11.64 -3.03 -34.25
CA ARG A 14 -10.21 -2.80 -34.00
C ARG A 14 -9.64 -3.97 -33.17
N PRO A 15 -8.50 -4.57 -33.54
CA PRO A 15 -7.95 -5.69 -32.80
C PRO A 15 -7.49 -5.24 -31.39
N PRO A 16 -7.53 -6.14 -30.39
CA PRO A 16 -7.09 -5.83 -29.04
C PRO A 16 -5.60 -5.47 -29.05
N ARG A 17 -5.26 -4.34 -28.41
CA ARG A 17 -3.86 -3.94 -28.20
C ARG A 17 -3.19 -5.00 -27.34
N GLY A 18 -2.11 -5.61 -27.86
CA GLY A 18 -1.25 -6.49 -27.08
C GLY A 18 -0.60 -5.73 -25.90
N PRO A 19 0.01 -6.45 -24.94
CA PRO A 19 0.61 -5.82 -23.76
C PRO A 19 1.70 -4.84 -24.19
N THR A 20 1.43 -3.55 -23.98
CA THR A 20 2.41 -2.48 -24.15
C THR A 20 3.60 -2.75 -23.23
N ALA A 21 4.82 -2.68 -23.79
CA ALA A 21 6.05 -2.66 -23.00
C ALA A 21 5.90 -1.64 -21.86
N PRO A 22 6.36 -1.93 -20.63
CA PRO A 22 6.24 -0.98 -19.54
C PRO A 22 6.90 0.33 -19.96
N ALA A 23 6.12 1.42 -19.93
CA ALA A 23 6.62 2.74 -20.27
C ALA A 23 7.85 3.05 -19.42
N ALA A 24 8.89 3.63 -20.05
CA ALA A 24 10.06 4.13 -19.35
C ALA A 24 9.60 5.01 -18.17
N ASN A 25 10.29 4.92 -17.04
CA ASN A 25 9.88 5.57 -15.79
C ASN A 25 9.88 7.10 -15.97
N ILE A 26 8.71 7.70 -16.20
CA ILE A 26 8.55 9.15 -16.53
C ILE A 26 8.65 10.02 -15.25
N LEU A 27 8.75 9.40 -14.07
CA LEU A 27 8.83 10.13 -12.80
C LEU A 27 10.19 10.80 -12.62
N ILE A 28 10.18 12.13 -12.61
CA ILE A 28 11.32 12.93 -12.16
C ILE A 28 11.14 13.22 -10.67
N PHE A 29 11.94 12.57 -9.84
CA PHE A 29 11.91 12.78 -8.39
C PHE A 29 12.67 14.04 -8.01
N GLN A 30 11.98 14.97 -7.36
CA GLN A 30 12.61 16.16 -6.78
C GLN A 30 12.77 15.96 -5.27
N PRO A 31 13.93 16.25 -4.68
CA PRO A 31 14.08 16.20 -3.24
C PRO A 31 13.05 17.10 -2.56
N LEU A 32 12.34 16.58 -1.56
CA LEU A 32 11.44 17.40 -0.76
C LEU A 32 12.26 18.48 -0.03
N PRO A 33 11.81 19.75 -0.02
CA PRO A 33 12.45 20.79 0.76
C PRO A 33 12.57 20.42 2.24
N ALA A 34 13.61 20.91 2.92
CA ALA A 34 13.85 20.58 4.33
C ALA A 34 12.68 20.97 5.24
N TRP A 35 11.98 22.08 4.94
CA TRP A 35 10.83 22.52 5.71
C TRP A 35 9.65 21.53 5.65
N VAL A 36 9.51 20.71 4.61
CA VAL A 36 8.46 19.66 4.58
C VAL A 36 8.76 18.58 5.62
N ARG A 37 10.05 18.32 5.87
CA ARG A 37 10.50 17.38 6.90
C ARG A 37 10.53 18.00 8.30
N ASN A 38 10.80 19.29 8.44
CA ASN A 38 10.98 19.94 9.75
C ASN A 38 9.71 20.67 10.24
N GLY A 39 8.94 21.26 9.31
CA GLY A 39 7.74 22.06 9.59
C GLY A 39 6.57 21.31 10.21
N ARG A 40 6.69 19.98 10.41
CA ARG A 40 5.76 19.18 11.21
C ARG A 40 5.84 19.47 12.72
N GLU A 41 6.96 20.01 13.19
CA GLU A 41 7.19 20.34 14.61
C GLU A 41 6.99 21.85 14.90
N GLU A 42 7.14 22.70 13.89
CA GLU A 42 7.02 24.17 13.99
C GLU A 42 5.58 24.70 13.74
N GLY A 43 4.55 23.87 13.95
CA GLY A 43 3.15 24.25 13.74
C GLY A 43 2.68 24.26 12.27
N GLY A 44 3.56 24.03 11.30
CA GLY A 44 3.27 23.93 9.87
C GLY A 44 2.79 22.54 9.39
N ALA A 45 2.29 21.69 10.29
CA ALA A 45 2.00 20.28 10.00
C ALA A 45 1.01 20.09 8.85
N ALA A 46 -0.03 20.92 8.75
CA ALA A 46 -0.99 20.88 7.65
C ALA A 46 -0.34 21.16 6.30
N LEU A 47 0.49 22.22 6.22
CA LEU A 47 1.21 22.59 5.00
C LEU A 47 2.22 21.51 4.60
N ALA A 48 2.96 20.98 5.56
CA ALA A 48 3.90 19.89 5.34
C ALA A 48 3.20 18.61 4.85
N ALA A 49 2.02 18.28 5.42
CA ALA A 49 1.21 17.15 4.97
C ALA A 49 0.75 17.34 3.53
N GLY A 50 0.23 18.52 3.18
CA GLY A 50 -0.18 18.85 1.82
C GLY A 50 0.96 18.73 0.82
N ALA A 51 2.14 19.26 1.14
CA ALA A 51 3.32 19.19 0.26
C ALA A 51 3.82 17.75 0.06
N ALA A 52 3.90 16.96 1.14
CA ALA A 52 4.34 15.57 1.05
C ALA A 52 3.33 14.68 0.31
N LEU A 53 2.03 14.88 0.54
CA LEU A 53 0.96 14.17 -0.15
C LEU A 53 0.89 14.53 -1.63
N LEU A 54 1.11 15.80 -2.00
CA LEU A 54 1.18 16.21 -3.41
C LEU A 54 2.32 15.50 -4.14
N ALA A 55 3.50 15.39 -3.53
CA ALA A 55 4.61 14.66 -4.14
C ALA A 55 4.30 13.16 -4.32
N LEU A 56 3.66 12.53 -3.33
CA LEU A 56 3.22 11.14 -3.43
C LEU A 56 2.08 10.94 -4.44
N ASP A 57 1.18 11.92 -4.56
CA ASP A 57 0.08 11.92 -5.52
C ASP A 57 0.59 11.86 -6.96
N GLN A 58 1.69 12.56 -7.29
CA GLN A 58 2.32 12.43 -8.61
C GLN A 58 2.80 11.01 -8.92
N VAL A 59 3.34 10.31 -7.91
CA VAL A 59 3.74 8.89 -8.04
C VAL A 59 2.51 8.01 -8.30
N GLN A 60 1.42 8.23 -7.56
CA GLN A 60 0.17 7.49 -7.73
C GLN A 60 -0.43 7.70 -9.12
N ARG A 61 -0.50 8.95 -9.59
CA ARG A 61 -1.13 9.31 -10.87
C ARG A 61 -0.34 8.83 -12.08
N THR A 62 0.99 8.74 -11.97
CA THR A 62 1.83 8.23 -13.07
C THR A 62 1.60 6.73 -13.31
N ALA A 63 1.04 5.99 -12.35
CA ALA A 63 0.65 4.58 -12.50
C ALA A 63 1.79 3.68 -13.02
N VAL A 64 3.00 3.91 -12.50
CA VAL A 64 4.20 3.13 -12.81
C VAL A 64 4.05 1.65 -12.42
N ALA A 65 4.73 0.75 -13.15
CA ALA A 65 4.57 -0.69 -12.97
C ALA A 65 4.92 -1.21 -11.56
N TRP A 66 5.83 -0.53 -10.85
CA TRP A 66 6.27 -0.89 -9.49
C TRP A 66 5.39 -0.32 -8.37
N LEU A 67 4.28 0.35 -8.70
CA LEU A 67 3.40 0.97 -7.70
C LEU A 67 2.82 -0.05 -6.71
N GLY A 68 2.58 -1.29 -7.17
CA GLY A 68 2.16 -2.42 -6.33
C GLY A 68 3.17 -2.72 -5.22
N THR A 69 4.45 -2.89 -5.59
CA THR A 69 5.56 -3.07 -4.64
C THR A 69 5.62 -1.95 -3.60
N MET A 70 5.48 -0.68 -4.02
CA MET A 70 5.49 0.45 -3.09
C MET A 70 4.38 0.32 -2.03
N ARG A 71 3.15 0.07 -2.47
CA ARG A 71 1.99 -0.03 -1.56
C ARG A 71 2.09 -1.23 -0.63
N LEU A 72 2.54 -2.38 -1.12
CA LEU A 72 2.64 -3.60 -0.31
C LEU A 72 3.84 -3.55 0.64
N ARG A 73 4.92 -2.83 0.32
CA ARG A 73 5.98 -2.50 1.29
C ARG A 73 5.48 -1.55 2.37
N GLN A 74 4.61 -0.60 2.03
CA GLN A 74 3.97 0.24 3.05
C GLN A 74 2.99 -0.55 3.91
N ALA A 75 2.25 -1.51 3.34
CA ALA A 75 1.43 -2.44 4.11
C ALA A 75 2.25 -3.25 5.12
N LEU A 76 3.43 -3.72 4.74
CA LEU A 76 4.36 -4.40 5.65
C LEU A 76 4.85 -3.47 6.78
N ALA A 77 5.20 -2.22 6.47
CA ALA A 77 5.61 -1.24 7.48
C ALA A 77 4.47 -0.92 8.47
N ALA A 78 3.25 -0.74 7.96
CA ALA A 78 2.06 -0.53 8.76
C ALA A 78 1.77 -1.75 9.65
N ALA A 79 1.91 -2.97 9.11
CA ALA A 79 1.75 -4.21 9.85
C ALA A 79 2.72 -4.32 11.03
N GLY A 80 4.01 -4.01 10.83
CA GLY A 80 4.99 -4.00 11.93
C GLY A 80 4.69 -2.94 13.00
N ALA A 81 4.27 -1.75 12.58
CA ALA A 81 3.89 -0.66 13.49
C ALA A 81 2.65 -1.01 14.33
N THR A 82 1.60 -1.55 13.71
CA THR A 82 0.41 -2.00 14.44
C THR A 82 0.63 -3.31 15.19
N GLY A 83 1.51 -4.18 14.72
CA GLY A 83 1.91 -5.38 15.45
C GLY A 83 2.53 -5.03 16.79
N SER A 84 3.40 -4.02 16.82
CA SER A 84 3.97 -3.48 18.06
C SER A 84 2.89 -2.94 19.01
N LEU A 85 1.87 -2.24 18.48
CA LEU A 85 0.72 -1.78 19.26
C LEU A 85 -0.07 -2.96 19.85
N LEU A 86 -0.21 -4.05 19.09
CA LEU A 86 -0.85 -5.31 19.48
C LEU A 86 0.07 -6.22 20.30
N ARG A 87 1.26 -5.75 20.68
CA ARG A 87 2.27 -6.48 21.48
C ARG A 87 2.80 -7.76 20.82
N LEU A 88 2.73 -7.82 19.48
CA LEU A 88 3.41 -8.83 18.69
C LEU A 88 4.93 -8.60 18.76
N ARG A 89 5.71 -9.69 18.76
CA ARG A 89 7.18 -9.66 18.87
C ARG A 89 7.87 -9.95 17.53
N GLU A 90 7.07 -10.30 16.53
CA GLU A 90 7.47 -10.59 15.17
C GLU A 90 8.08 -9.36 14.50
N ASP A 91 9.20 -9.56 13.82
CA ASP A 91 9.81 -8.55 12.97
C ASP A 91 9.22 -8.59 11.55
N LEU A 92 9.66 -7.66 10.69
CA LEU A 92 9.15 -7.59 9.31
C LEU A 92 9.43 -8.86 8.49
N ALA A 93 10.48 -9.63 8.82
CA ALA A 93 10.76 -10.90 8.16
C ALA A 93 9.73 -11.97 8.57
N ALA A 94 9.40 -12.06 9.86
CA ALA A 94 8.36 -12.93 10.37
C ALA A 94 6.97 -12.58 9.81
N PHE A 95 6.64 -11.28 9.67
CA PHE A 95 5.40 -10.86 9.00
C PHE A 95 5.32 -11.30 7.54
N ARG A 96 6.45 -11.28 6.82
CA ARG A 96 6.52 -11.79 5.44
C ARG A 96 6.34 -13.30 5.40
N ASP A 97 7.03 -14.02 6.27
CA ASP A 97 6.94 -15.48 6.34
C ASP A 97 5.51 -15.94 6.64
N ALA A 98 4.85 -15.30 7.62
CA ALA A 98 3.45 -15.58 7.98
C ALA A 98 2.46 -15.31 6.82
N HIS A 99 2.82 -14.45 5.86
CA HIS A 99 2.00 -14.25 4.67
C HIS A 99 2.34 -15.25 3.55
N HIS A 100 3.62 -15.33 3.19
CA HIS A 100 4.09 -15.98 1.96
C HIS A 100 4.35 -17.49 2.10
N LEU A 101 4.52 -18.01 3.32
CA LEU A 101 4.81 -19.44 3.54
C LEU A 101 3.63 -20.22 4.12
N THR A 102 2.65 -19.52 4.68
CA THR A 102 1.41 -20.16 5.14
C THR A 102 0.59 -20.60 3.94
N ARG A 103 0.20 -21.88 3.89
CA ARG A 103 -0.63 -22.41 2.80
C ARG A 103 -2.00 -21.73 2.81
N PRO A 104 -2.71 -21.66 1.67
CA PRO A 104 -3.98 -20.95 1.59
C PRO A 104 -5.05 -21.40 2.59
N ALA A 105 -5.08 -22.69 2.95
CA ALA A 105 -6.04 -23.26 3.91
C ALA A 105 -5.58 -23.18 5.38
N ASP A 106 -4.33 -22.80 5.63
CA ASP A 106 -3.76 -22.80 6.97
C ASP A 106 -3.95 -21.44 7.66
N ASN A 107 -4.03 -21.47 8.99
CA ASN A 107 -4.07 -20.26 9.81
C ASN A 107 -2.67 -19.58 9.81
N PRO A 108 -2.55 -18.32 9.37
CA PRO A 108 -1.26 -17.61 9.33
C PRO A 108 -0.83 -17.03 10.68
N GLY A 109 -1.63 -17.22 11.73
CA GLY A 109 -1.40 -16.68 13.07
C GLY A 109 -1.63 -15.16 13.15
N PRO A 110 -1.45 -14.57 14.35
CA PRO A 110 -1.72 -13.16 14.60
C PRO A 110 -0.95 -12.20 13.69
N ALA A 111 0.37 -12.40 13.54
CA ALA A 111 1.20 -11.56 12.66
C ALA A 111 0.73 -11.63 11.20
N GLY A 112 0.43 -12.83 10.72
CA GLY A 112 -0.09 -13.03 9.38
C GLY A 112 -1.47 -12.41 9.14
N HIS A 113 -2.37 -12.44 10.13
CA HIS A 113 -3.66 -11.75 10.05
C HIS A 113 -3.50 -10.22 9.96
N VAL A 114 -2.64 -9.62 10.79
CA VAL A 114 -2.34 -8.18 10.76
C VAL A 114 -1.77 -7.79 9.39
N HIS A 115 -0.78 -8.53 8.88
CA HIS A 115 -0.17 -8.22 7.59
C HIS A 115 -1.15 -8.39 6.42
N ARG A 116 -1.96 -9.47 6.43
CA ARG A 116 -3.00 -9.69 5.41
C ARG A 116 -4.06 -8.58 5.41
N ALA A 117 -4.44 -8.05 6.57
CA ALA A 117 -5.38 -6.93 6.66
C ALA A 117 -4.84 -5.65 6.00
N TRP A 118 -3.59 -5.27 6.30
CA TRP A 118 -2.94 -4.13 5.66
C TRP A 118 -2.73 -4.33 4.15
N ARG A 119 -2.38 -5.55 3.72
CA ARG A 119 -2.28 -5.88 2.29
C ARG A 119 -3.63 -5.81 1.59
N SER A 120 -4.71 -6.24 2.24
CA SER A 120 -6.09 -6.12 1.74
C SER A 120 -6.46 -4.65 1.53
N LEU A 121 -6.21 -3.78 2.52
CA LEU A 121 -6.41 -2.33 2.39
C LEU A 121 -5.62 -1.75 1.21
N ALA A 122 -4.34 -2.11 1.07
CA ALA A 122 -3.47 -1.59 0.01
C ALA A 122 -3.82 -2.10 -1.40
N SER A 123 -4.60 -3.18 -1.50
CA SER A 123 -4.95 -3.83 -2.77
C SER A 123 -6.40 -3.54 -3.20
N GLN A 124 -7.26 -3.12 -2.30
CA GLN A 124 -8.65 -2.82 -2.63
C GLN A 124 -8.80 -1.43 -3.28
N PRO A 125 -9.87 -1.20 -4.08
CA PRO A 125 -10.23 0.13 -4.52
C PRO A 125 -10.52 1.07 -3.34
N ALA A 126 -10.21 2.36 -3.46
CA ALA A 126 -10.51 3.37 -2.43
C ALA A 126 -11.99 3.75 -2.41
N ARG A 127 -12.87 2.80 -2.06
CA ARG A 127 -14.33 2.96 -1.99
C ARG A 127 -14.78 3.03 -0.54
N LEU A 128 -15.66 3.99 -0.26
CA LEU A 128 -16.31 4.18 1.05
C LEU A 128 -17.74 3.62 1.07
N ASP A 129 -18.09 2.79 0.09
CA ASP A 129 -19.35 2.04 0.08
C ASP A 129 -19.31 0.85 1.04
N ALA A 130 -20.46 0.22 1.27
CA ALA A 130 -20.58 -0.92 2.19
C ALA A 130 -19.63 -2.08 1.81
N VAL A 131 -19.38 -2.30 0.51
CA VAL A 131 -18.50 -3.36 0.01
C VAL A 131 -17.03 -3.05 0.32
N GLY A 132 -16.58 -1.82 0.08
CA GLY A 132 -15.22 -1.38 0.39
C GLY A 132 -14.94 -1.40 1.89
N LEU A 133 -15.89 -0.96 2.71
CA LEU A 133 -15.74 -0.96 4.17
C LEU A 133 -15.79 -2.36 4.76
N ALA A 134 -16.64 -3.25 4.25
CA ALA A 134 -16.71 -4.64 4.72
C ALA A 134 -15.38 -5.40 4.56
N ARG A 135 -14.51 -5.00 3.62
CA ARG A 135 -13.17 -5.60 3.44
C ARG A 135 -12.15 -5.20 4.51
N LEU A 136 -12.42 -4.13 5.27
CA LEU A 136 -11.66 -3.78 6.48
C LEU A 136 -12.05 -4.67 7.65
N VAL A 137 -13.32 -5.11 7.67
CA VAL A 137 -13.86 -6.02 8.68
C VAL A 137 -13.33 -7.41 8.39
N GLY A 138 -12.28 -7.78 9.10
CA GLY A 138 -11.62 -9.07 8.97
C GLY A 138 -11.29 -9.69 10.34
N PRO A 139 -10.53 -10.80 10.36
CA PRO A 139 -10.14 -11.48 11.60
C PRO A 139 -9.32 -10.59 12.56
N LEU A 140 -8.84 -9.44 12.09
CA LEU A 140 -8.08 -8.48 12.88
C LEU A 140 -8.93 -7.78 13.96
N ALA A 141 -10.23 -7.60 13.74
CA ALA A 141 -11.08 -6.79 14.61
C ALA A 141 -12.55 -7.26 14.55
N PRO A 142 -12.85 -8.46 15.09
CA PRO A 142 -14.17 -9.09 14.96
C PRO A 142 -15.30 -8.32 15.66
N ALA A 143 -14.98 -7.44 16.62
CA ALA A 143 -15.93 -6.61 17.35
C ALA A 143 -16.41 -5.35 16.58
N VAL A 144 -15.79 -5.05 15.43
CA VAL A 144 -16.13 -3.89 14.61
C VAL A 144 -16.92 -4.35 13.39
N THR A 145 -18.11 -3.81 13.22
CA THR A 145 -18.98 -4.13 12.09
C THR A 145 -18.79 -3.13 10.94
N HIS A 146 -19.25 -3.50 9.74
CA HIS A 146 -19.26 -2.57 8.60
C HIS A 146 -20.16 -1.35 8.86
N GLY A 147 -21.22 -1.50 9.66
CA GLY A 147 -22.09 -0.41 10.08
C GLY A 147 -21.36 0.61 10.98
N ASP A 148 -20.48 0.14 11.86
CA ASP A 148 -19.64 1.02 12.68
C ASP A 148 -18.68 1.85 11.81
N LEU A 149 -18.12 1.23 10.76
CA LEU A 149 -17.26 1.92 9.80
C LEU A 149 -18.03 2.95 8.99
N LEU A 150 -19.22 2.62 8.50
CA LEU A 150 -20.11 3.55 7.78
C LEU A 150 -20.46 4.77 8.65
N ALA A 151 -20.84 4.53 9.91
CA ALA A 151 -21.14 5.60 10.86
C ALA A 151 -19.91 6.48 11.15
N ALA A 152 -18.71 5.88 11.23
CA ALA A 152 -17.47 6.59 11.44
C ALA A 152 -17.07 7.47 10.24
N VAL A 153 -17.23 6.97 9.01
CA VAL A 153 -17.02 7.76 7.78
C VAL A 153 -17.93 8.99 7.79
N GLY A 154 -19.23 8.80 8.00
CA GLY A 154 -20.22 9.88 8.03
C GLY A 154 -20.15 10.81 6.82
N ASP A 155 -20.49 12.09 7.02
CA ASP A 155 -20.14 13.12 6.03
C ASP A 155 -18.62 13.31 6.01
N HIS A 156 -18.00 12.71 5.01
CA HIS A 156 -16.58 12.80 4.74
C HIS A 156 -16.29 13.82 3.64
N GLY A 157 -17.28 14.53 3.09
CA GLY A 157 -17.09 15.53 2.02
C GLY A 157 -16.61 16.89 2.53
N SER A 158 -16.85 17.18 3.81
CA SER A 158 -16.45 18.43 4.46
C SER A 158 -14.95 18.47 4.81
N GLY A 159 -14.39 19.68 4.88
CA GLY A 159 -12.98 19.95 5.25
C GLY A 159 -11.95 19.47 4.22
N ASP A 160 -10.66 19.62 4.53
CA ASP A 160 -9.59 19.05 3.71
C ASP A 160 -9.47 17.52 3.88
N PRO A 161 -8.83 16.81 2.92
CA PRO A 161 -8.72 15.35 2.95
C PRO A 161 -8.10 14.77 4.23
N VAL A 162 -7.11 15.44 4.82
CA VAL A 162 -6.44 14.97 6.03
C VAL A 162 -7.35 15.13 7.25
N THR A 163 -8.04 16.26 7.36
CA THR A 163 -9.01 16.48 8.44
C THR A 163 -10.18 15.49 8.36
N ALA A 164 -10.67 15.15 7.16
CA ALA A 164 -11.70 14.14 6.99
C ALA A 164 -11.23 12.74 7.41
N ALA A 165 -10.03 12.34 6.99
CA ALA A 165 -9.40 11.07 7.39
C ALA A 165 -9.22 10.98 8.92
N ALA A 166 -8.68 12.04 9.53
CA ALA A 166 -8.50 12.13 10.98
C ALA A 166 -9.85 12.05 11.72
N THR A 167 -10.88 12.72 11.21
CA THR A 167 -12.21 12.73 11.82
C THR A 167 -12.87 11.35 11.78
N ALA A 168 -12.79 10.64 10.65
CA ALA A 168 -13.33 9.29 10.52
C ALA A 168 -12.65 8.32 11.50
N ALA A 169 -11.32 8.39 11.60
CA ALA A 169 -10.55 7.61 12.56
C ALA A 169 -10.92 7.92 14.02
N ALA A 170 -11.05 9.21 14.37
CA ALA A 170 -11.44 9.61 15.72
C ALA A 170 -12.84 9.08 16.10
N ARG A 171 -13.80 9.15 15.17
CA ARG A 171 -15.16 8.63 15.37
C ARG A 171 -15.14 7.13 15.64
N LEU A 172 -14.40 6.35 14.84
CA LEU A 172 -14.31 4.89 15.04
C LEU A 172 -13.63 4.55 16.37
N ARG A 173 -12.51 5.21 16.70
CA ARG A 173 -11.76 4.99 17.94
C ARG A 173 -12.56 5.33 19.19
N ALA A 174 -13.43 6.35 19.10
CA ALA A 174 -14.34 6.70 20.19
C ALA A 174 -15.48 5.68 20.33
N ALA A 175 -16.05 5.21 19.21
CA ALA A 175 -17.14 4.22 19.21
C ALA A 175 -16.67 2.80 19.59
N LYS A 176 -15.41 2.47 19.31
CA LYS A 176 -14.80 1.15 19.56
C LYS A 176 -13.50 1.31 20.34
N PRO A 177 -13.57 1.58 21.66
CA PRO A 177 -12.37 1.74 22.48
C PRO A 177 -11.56 0.44 22.54
N GLY A 178 -10.25 0.53 22.28
CA GLY A 178 -9.35 -0.61 22.36
C GLY A 178 -8.49 -0.79 21.11
N PRO A 179 -7.61 -1.81 21.12
CA PRO A 179 -6.66 -2.06 20.03
C PRO A 179 -7.33 -2.22 18.66
N ASP A 180 -8.48 -2.89 18.61
CA ASP A 180 -9.24 -3.12 17.37
C ASP A 180 -9.66 -1.80 16.71
N GLY A 181 -10.29 -0.90 17.49
CA GLY A 181 -10.71 0.41 16.98
C GLY A 181 -9.52 1.35 16.73
N ASP A 182 -8.43 1.23 17.49
CA ASP A 182 -7.20 1.98 17.25
C ASP A 182 -6.56 1.58 15.92
N VAL A 183 -6.43 0.27 15.62
CA VAL A 183 -5.87 -0.21 14.34
C VAL A 183 -6.81 0.06 13.17
N LEU A 184 -8.09 -0.30 13.28
CA LEU A 184 -9.05 -0.04 12.21
C LEU A 184 -9.28 1.44 11.98
N GLY A 185 -9.14 2.28 13.01
CA GLY A 185 -9.23 3.74 12.87
C GLY A 185 -8.14 4.28 11.95
N LEU A 186 -6.90 3.79 12.11
CA LEU A 186 -5.78 4.15 11.25
C LEU A 186 -5.98 3.65 9.81
N MET A 187 -6.48 2.42 9.64
CA MET A 187 -6.81 1.86 8.31
C MET A 187 -7.93 2.66 7.63
N LEU A 188 -8.96 3.04 8.38
CA LEU A 188 -10.09 3.84 7.89
C LEU A 188 -9.62 5.25 7.49
N ALA A 189 -8.70 5.85 8.25
CA ALA A 189 -8.10 7.14 7.89
C ALA A 189 -7.47 7.08 6.49
N ASP A 190 -6.63 6.08 6.24
CA ASP A 190 -5.93 5.94 4.96
C ASP A 190 -6.88 5.62 3.80
N LEU A 191 -7.96 4.86 4.07
CA LEU A 191 -9.01 4.63 3.08
C LEU A 191 -9.77 5.93 2.72
N VAL A 192 -10.18 6.71 3.73
CA VAL A 192 -10.87 8.00 3.53
C VAL A 192 -9.96 8.99 2.83
N LEU A 193 -8.68 9.07 3.22
CA LEU A 193 -7.70 9.93 2.56
C LEU A 193 -7.59 9.58 1.08
N ALA A 194 -7.41 8.30 0.74
CA ALA A 194 -7.29 7.84 -0.64
C ALA A 194 -8.54 8.16 -1.47
N ALA A 195 -9.73 7.94 -0.90
CA ALA A 195 -10.99 8.28 -1.55
C ALA A 195 -11.11 9.80 -1.82
N ARG A 196 -10.73 10.63 -0.84
CA ARG A 196 -10.76 12.09 -0.94
C ARG A 196 -9.73 12.67 -1.92
N LEU A 197 -8.59 12.01 -2.08
CA LEU A 197 -7.56 12.39 -3.05
C LEU A 197 -7.82 11.82 -4.46
N GLY A 198 -8.81 10.93 -4.60
CA GLY A 198 -9.11 10.26 -5.86
C GLY A 198 -8.07 9.21 -6.27
N TRP A 199 -7.38 8.61 -5.30
CA TRP A 199 -6.43 7.53 -5.56
C TRP A 199 -7.19 6.22 -5.87
N ALA A 200 -6.68 5.44 -6.82
CA ALA A 200 -7.30 4.17 -7.18
C ALA A 200 -7.30 3.18 -6.00
N HIS A 201 -6.22 3.17 -5.21
CA HIS A 201 -6.04 2.30 -4.06
C HIS A 201 -5.41 3.06 -2.89
N PRO A 202 -5.76 2.71 -1.64
CA PRO A 202 -5.11 3.28 -0.46
C PRO A 202 -3.61 2.98 -0.39
N VAL A 203 -2.87 3.92 0.19
CA VAL A 203 -1.49 3.70 0.65
C VAL A 203 -1.52 3.69 2.18
N PRO A 204 -1.10 2.60 2.84
CA PRO A 204 -0.93 2.60 4.29
C PRO A 204 0.12 3.65 4.68
N LEU A 205 -0.28 4.69 5.38
CA LEU A 205 0.58 5.83 5.75
C LEU A 205 0.50 6.09 7.25
N LEU A 206 -0.69 6.36 7.79
CA LEU A 206 -0.81 6.90 9.14
C LEU A 206 -0.27 5.95 10.22
N ALA A 207 -0.49 4.64 10.05
CA ALA A 207 0.04 3.64 10.98
C ALA A 207 1.58 3.58 10.99
N THR A 208 2.24 3.87 9.86
CA THR A 208 3.70 3.83 9.78
C THR A 208 4.36 4.94 10.61
N ALA A 209 3.65 6.06 10.83
CA ALA A 209 4.11 7.14 11.69
C ALA A 209 4.27 6.74 13.16
N LEU A 210 3.65 5.64 13.60
CA LEU A 210 3.83 5.09 14.95
C LEU A 210 5.27 4.60 15.21
N ALA A 211 6.09 4.42 14.17
CA ALA A 211 7.51 4.10 14.31
C ALA A 211 8.29 5.25 15.00
N GLN A 212 7.79 6.48 14.95
CA GLN A 212 8.41 7.63 15.59
C GLN A 212 7.83 7.84 16.98
N PRO A 213 8.63 7.77 18.07
CA PRO A 213 8.11 7.85 19.45
C PRO A 213 7.25 9.08 19.74
N ALA A 214 7.65 10.26 19.22
CA ALA A 214 6.92 11.51 19.40
C ALA A 214 5.53 11.49 18.75
N LEU A 215 5.42 10.97 17.51
CA LEU A 215 4.14 10.83 16.82
C LEU A 215 3.31 9.72 17.43
N ARG A 216 3.92 8.61 17.84
CA ARG A 216 3.24 7.50 18.52
C ARG A 216 2.51 7.97 19.77
N ALA A 217 3.18 8.75 20.63
CA ALA A 217 2.56 9.27 21.85
C ALA A 217 1.32 10.13 21.55
N ARG A 218 1.38 10.95 20.49
CA ARG A 218 0.27 11.82 20.06
C ARG A 218 -0.86 11.03 19.38
N LEU A 219 -0.53 10.06 18.52
CA LEU A 219 -1.50 9.29 17.76
C LEU A 219 -2.23 8.24 18.62
N LEU A 220 -1.55 7.68 19.62
CA LEU A 220 -2.16 6.73 20.56
C LEU A 220 -2.88 7.41 21.73
N ARG A 221 -2.71 8.73 21.90
CA ARG A 221 -3.54 9.50 22.84
C ARG A 221 -5.00 9.31 22.46
N ARG A 222 -5.86 9.12 23.46
CA ARG A 222 -7.29 9.01 23.24
C ARG A 222 -7.79 10.32 22.61
N PRO A 223 -8.47 10.25 21.46
CA PRO A 223 -9.09 11.44 20.90
C PRO A 223 -10.15 11.92 21.89
N GLY A 224 -10.22 13.24 22.11
CA GLY A 224 -11.34 13.86 22.80
C GLY A 224 -12.63 13.70 21.97
N PRO A 225 -13.81 14.11 22.49
CA PRO A 225 -15.03 14.10 21.69
C PRO A 225 -14.79 14.85 20.36
N ARG A 226 -15.22 14.21 19.25
CA ARG A 226 -15.20 14.62 17.82
C ARG A 226 -14.30 15.84 17.47
N SER A 227 -13.35 15.64 16.54
CA SER A 227 -12.55 16.74 15.98
C SER A 227 -11.66 17.46 17.02
N ASN A 228 -10.95 16.69 17.85
CA ASN A 228 -9.93 17.27 18.74
C ASN A 228 -8.81 17.90 17.87
N PRO A 229 -8.55 19.22 17.98
CA PRO A 229 -7.49 19.89 17.23
C PRO A 229 -6.13 19.20 17.37
N ASP A 230 -5.78 18.72 18.57
CA ASP A 230 -4.51 18.03 18.83
C ASP A 230 -4.37 16.74 18.01
N TRP A 231 -5.47 16.00 17.85
CA TRP A 231 -5.51 14.76 17.07
C TRP A 231 -5.36 15.05 15.57
N ILE A 232 -6.05 16.08 15.07
CA ILE A 232 -5.92 16.50 13.66
C ILE A 232 -4.48 16.90 13.36
N VAL A 233 -3.85 17.71 14.22
CA VAL A 233 -2.44 18.10 14.06
C VAL A 233 -1.51 16.89 14.15
N ALA A 234 -1.80 15.90 15.01
CA ALA A 234 -1.05 14.66 15.06
C ALA A 234 -1.17 13.83 13.77
N CYS A 235 -2.38 13.74 13.20
CA CYS A 235 -2.60 13.11 11.90
C CYS A 235 -1.88 13.85 10.76
N GLN A 236 -1.93 15.18 10.74
CA GLN A 236 -1.20 16.00 9.77
C GLN A 236 0.31 15.75 9.85
N ALA A 237 0.89 15.78 11.05
CA ALA A 237 2.32 15.49 11.25
C ALA A 237 2.66 14.03 10.88
N GLY A 238 1.76 13.09 11.17
CA GLY A 238 1.84 11.69 10.78
C GLY A 238 1.86 11.50 9.27
N TYR A 239 0.91 12.11 8.56
CA TYR A 239 0.85 12.06 7.09
C TYR A 239 2.02 12.76 6.43
N ALA A 240 2.43 13.94 6.91
CA ALA A 240 3.62 14.63 6.41
C ALA A 240 4.85 13.71 6.47
N THR A 241 5.05 13.09 7.63
CA THR A 241 6.15 12.16 7.88
C THR A 241 6.08 10.92 6.98
N ALA A 242 4.97 10.19 7.04
CA ALA A 242 4.80 8.92 6.34
C ALA A 242 4.83 9.10 4.82
N ALA A 243 4.19 10.16 4.29
CA ALA A 243 4.20 10.44 2.86
C ALA A 243 5.59 10.86 2.38
N ALA A 244 6.32 11.68 3.14
CA ALA A 244 7.68 12.07 2.78
C ALA A 244 8.65 10.88 2.77
N GLU A 245 8.61 10.02 3.79
CA GLU A 245 9.42 8.80 3.83
C GLU A 245 9.04 7.83 2.70
N THR A 246 7.74 7.70 2.42
CA THR A 246 7.25 6.87 1.30
C THR A 246 7.73 7.40 -0.05
N TYR A 247 7.69 8.71 -0.26
CA TYR A 247 8.17 9.35 -1.48
C TYR A 247 9.67 9.12 -1.70
N VAL A 248 10.48 9.24 -0.64
CA VAL A 248 11.92 8.93 -0.70
C VAL A 248 12.14 7.46 -1.06
N ARG A 249 11.41 6.53 -0.42
CA ARG A 249 11.50 5.09 -0.75
C ARG A 249 11.01 4.79 -2.17
N ALA A 250 10.04 5.55 -2.68
CA ALA A 250 9.54 5.42 -4.05
C ALA A 250 10.61 5.79 -5.08
N ARG A 251 11.44 6.81 -4.80
CA ARG A 251 12.60 7.14 -5.63
C ARG A 251 13.61 5.99 -5.67
N ASP A 252 13.95 5.42 -4.53
CA ASP A 252 14.87 4.28 -4.48
C ASP A 252 14.29 3.05 -5.22
N LEU A 253 12.99 2.82 -5.07
CA LEU A 253 12.27 1.75 -5.76
C LEU A 253 12.23 1.98 -7.28
N ALA A 254 12.09 3.22 -7.74
CA ALA A 254 12.15 3.59 -9.15
C ALA A 254 13.49 3.17 -9.78
N HIS A 255 14.62 3.47 -9.12
CA HIS A 255 15.94 3.06 -9.56
C HIS A 255 16.11 1.53 -9.56
N ARG A 256 15.60 0.85 -8.52
CA ARG A 256 15.66 -0.63 -8.44
C ARG A 256 14.81 -1.31 -9.53
N ALA A 257 13.63 -0.76 -9.83
CA ALA A 257 12.78 -1.26 -10.90
C ALA A 257 13.42 -1.07 -12.29
N GLU A 258 14.13 0.05 -12.51
CA GLU A 258 14.92 0.27 -13.72
C GLU A 258 16.08 -0.73 -13.83
N ALA A 259 16.84 -0.94 -12.75
CA ALA A 259 17.91 -1.93 -12.70
C ALA A 259 17.38 -3.35 -13.00
N LEU A 260 16.22 -3.72 -12.43
CA LEU A 260 15.54 -4.96 -12.76
C LEU A 260 15.19 -5.02 -14.24
N THR A 261 14.57 -3.99 -14.80
CA THR A 261 14.18 -3.92 -16.23
C THR A 261 15.39 -4.07 -17.15
N ASN A 262 16.54 -3.49 -16.78
CA ASN A 262 17.78 -3.64 -17.52
C ASN A 262 18.36 -5.06 -17.42
N ALA A 263 18.35 -5.66 -16.23
CA ALA A 263 18.77 -7.04 -16.04
C ALA A 263 17.93 -8.04 -16.85
N MET A 264 16.64 -7.75 -17.05
CA MET A 264 15.77 -8.59 -17.88
C MET A 264 16.21 -8.68 -19.35
N ARG A 265 17.02 -7.74 -19.87
CA ARG A 265 17.53 -7.79 -21.24
C ARG A 265 18.53 -8.92 -21.48
N VAL A 266 19.21 -9.37 -20.42
CA VAL A 266 20.23 -10.44 -20.51
C VAL A 266 19.75 -11.78 -19.95
N VAL A 267 18.56 -11.81 -19.32
CA VAL A 267 17.95 -13.04 -18.82
C VAL A 267 17.20 -13.75 -19.95
N ARG A 268 17.61 -14.98 -20.28
CA ARG A 268 17.05 -15.78 -21.38
C ARG A 268 16.01 -16.82 -20.93
N THR A 269 15.51 -16.71 -19.70
CA THR A 269 14.53 -17.66 -19.14
C THR A 269 13.18 -17.56 -19.87
N LYS A 270 12.60 -18.68 -20.28
CA LYS A 270 11.23 -18.70 -20.83
C LYS A 270 10.24 -18.24 -19.75
N GLY A 271 9.34 -17.32 -20.10
CA GLY A 271 8.37 -16.76 -19.15
C GLY A 271 8.92 -15.66 -18.24
N ALA A 272 10.14 -15.16 -18.47
CA ALA A 272 10.79 -14.14 -17.65
C ALA A 272 9.94 -12.87 -17.45
N SER A 273 9.09 -12.50 -18.41
CA SER A 273 8.14 -11.39 -18.28
C SER A 273 7.12 -11.58 -17.15
N HIS A 274 6.70 -12.82 -16.87
CA HIS A 274 5.83 -13.13 -15.73
C HIS A 274 6.56 -12.91 -14.40
N GLY A 275 7.82 -13.33 -14.30
CA GLY A 275 8.66 -13.08 -13.14
C GLY A 275 8.89 -11.58 -12.90
N LEU A 276 9.16 -10.82 -13.97
CA LEU A 276 9.28 -9.35 -13.90
C LEU A 276 7.99 -8.72 -13.37
N ALA A 277 6.84 -9.09 -13.92
CA ALA A 277 5.54 -8.54 -13.49
C ALA A 277 5.27 -8.85 -12.01
N ALA A 278 5.57 -10.06 -11.54
CA ALA A 278 5.39 -10.45 -10.15
C ALA A 278 6.30 -9.64 -9.19
N LEU A 279 7.57 -9.43 -9.56
CA LEU A 279 8.54 -8.66 -8.77
C LEU A 279 8.18 -7.16 -8.69
N LEU A 280 7.49 -6.62 -9.69
CA LEU A 280 7.01 -5.23 -9.69
C LEU A 280 5.62 -5.08 -9.03
N ALA A 281 4.89 -6.18 -8.85
CA ALA A 281 3.55 -6.18 -8.28
C ALA A 281 3.55 -6.36 -6.76
N ASP A 282 4.52 -7.10 -6.18
CA ASP A 282 4.55 -7.46 -4.77
C ASP A 282 5.76 -6.90 -4.01
N ASP A 283 5.71 -6.92 -2.68
CA ASP A 283 6.82 -6.54 -1.80
C ASP A 283 7.99 -7.53 -1.88
N VAL A 284 7.65 -8.82 -1.90
CA VAL A 284 8.53 -9.96 -2.15
C VAL A 284 7.76 -11.09 -2.84
N VAL A 285 8.47 -11.99 -3.50
CA VAL A 285 7.92 -13.19 -4.15
C VAL A 285 8.68 -14.44 -3.72
N ALA A 286 7.96 -15.56 -3.60
CA ALA A 286 8.53 -16.89 -3.47
C ALA A 286 8.63 -17.57 -4.84
N ALA A 287 9.62 -18.45 -5.04
CA ALA A 287 9.75 -19.21 -6.29
C ALA A 287 8.50 -20.05 -6.62
N THR A 288 7.81 -20.55 -5.58
CA THR A 288 6.55 -21.30 -5.68
C THR A 288 5.40 -20.49 -6.27
N HIS A 289 5.44 -19.16 -6.19
CA HIS A 289 4.39 -18.29 -6.73
C HIS A 289 4.61 -17.94 -8.21
N LEU A 290 5.75 -18.32 -8.80
CA LEU A 290 6.10 -18.01 -10.19
C LEU A 290 5.82 -19.17 -11.14
N ALA A 291 4.58 -19.69 -11.11
CA ALA A 291 4.17 -20.84 -11.94
C ALA A 291 4.35 -20.59 -13.46
N GLY A 292 4.35 -19.33 -13.90
CA GLY A 292 4.62 -18.97 -15.30
C GLY A 292 6.07 -19.19 -15.79
N LEU A 293 7.00 -19.56 -14.89
CA LEU A 293 8.40 -19.88 -15.22
C LEU A 293 8.66 -21.38 -15.39
N GLY A 294 7.62 -22.22 -15.34
CA GLY A 294 7.74 -23.68 -15.42
C GLY A 294 7.87 -24.31 -14.04
N SER A 295 8.95 -25.06 -13.79
CA SER A 295 9.16 -25.72 -12.49
C SER A 295 9.64 -24.75 -11.41
N GLU A 296 9.39 -25.08 -10.14
CA GLU A 296 9.91 -24.28 -9.01
C GLU A 296 11.44 -24.14 -9.07
N ARG A 297 12.15 -25.17 -9.53
CA ARG A 297 13.60 -25.13 -9.75
C ARG A 297 13.99 -24.09 -10.82
N ALA A 298 13.22 -23.99 -11.90
CA ALA A 298 13.45 -22.98 -12.94
C ALA A 298 13.20 -21.57 -12.41
N ALA A 299 12.10 -21.38 -11.66
CA ALA A 299 11.80 -20.11 -10.99
C ALA A 299 12.89 -19.69 -10.01
N ARG A 300 13.42 -20.63 -9.21
CA ARG A 300 14.52 -20.36 -8.27
C ARG A 300 15.80 -19.94 -9.00
N ARG A 301 16.20 -20.65 -10.07
CA ARG A 301 17.37 -20.27 -10.88
C ARG A 301 17.21 -18.90 -11.53
N PHE A 302 15.99 -18.54 -11.96
CA PHE A 302 15.70 -17.21 -12.47
C PHE A 302 15.92 -16.13 -11.40
N LEU A 303 15.39 -16.33 -10.19
CA LEU A 303 15.55 -15.39 -9.08
C LEU A 303 17.01 -15.29 -8.62
N ASP A 304 17.72 -16.42 -8.50
CA ASP A 304 19.15 -16.44 -8.18
C ASP A 304 20.00 -15.73 -9.23
N ARG A 305 19.64 -15.85 -10.52
CA ARG A 305 20.29 -15.09 -11.58
C ARG A 305 20.09 -13.59 -11.43
N LEU A 306 18.89 -13.14 -11.07
CA LEU A 306 18.62 -11.72 -10.82
C LEU A 306 19.37 -11.19 -9.59
N VAL A 307 19.51 -12.01 -8.54
CA VAL A 307 20.34 -11.69 -7.37
C VAL A 307 21.81 -11.54 -7.77
N ALA A 308 22.35 -12.48 -8.56
CA ALA A 308 23.72 -12.41 -9.07
C ALA A 308 23.97 -11.19 -9.99
N LEU A 309 22.93 -10.69 -10.66
CA LEU A 309 22.97 -9.46 -11.46
C LEU A 309 22.77 -8.18 -10.61
N GLY A 310 22.57 -8.30 -9.29
CA GLY A 310 22.30 -7.17 -8.39
C GLY A 310 20.92 -6.52 -8.57
N ALA A 311 20.03 -7.15 -9.33
CA ALA A 311 18.71 -6.59 -9.69
C ALA A 311 17.63 -6.81 -8.62
N VAL A 312 17.79 -7.84 -7.79
CA VAL A 312 16.83 -8.28 -6.76
C VAL A 312 17.62 -8.71 -5.53
N ARG A 313 17.03 -8.55 -4.34
CA ARG A 313 17.60 -9.02 -3.08
C ARG A 313 16.84 -10.24 -2.56
N GLU A 314 17.57 -11.19 -2.00
CA GLU A 314 17.05 -12.28 -1.18
C GLU A 314 16.88 -11.79 0.27
N HIS A 315 15.71 -11.99 0.86
CA HIS A 315 15.32 -11.35 2.13
C HIS A 315 15.32 -12.25 3.36
N THR A 316 15.55 -13.56 3.22
CA THR A 316 15.34 -14.55 4.28
C THR A 316 16.62 -15.12 4.87
N GLY A 317 17.75 -15.08 4.16
CA GLY A 317 19.04 -15.57 4.63
C GLY A 317 19.13 -17.10 4.81
N ARG A 318 18.14 -17.87 4.31
CA ARG A 318 18.04 -19.33 4.49
C ARG A 318 18.17 -20.11 3.17
N ALA A 319 18.47 -21.41 3.27
CA ALA A 319 18.66 -22.28 2.10
C ALA A 319 17.34 -22.64 1.38
N THR A 320 16.22 -22.73 2.11
CA THR A 320 14.88 -23.07 1.60
C THR A 320 13.87 -21.97 1.90
N PHE A 321 12.69 -22.00 1.27
CA PHE A 321 11.63 -21.00 1.49
C PHE A 321 12.07 -19.54 1.31
N ARG A 322 12.92 -19.27 0.32
CA ARG A 322 13.50 -17.93 0.08
C ARG A 322 12.48 -16.96 -0.50
N LEU A 323 12.54 -15.70 -0.05
CA LEU A 323 11.74 -14.59 -0.55
C LEU A 323 12.63 -13.56 -1.24
N TYR A 324 12.18 -13.05 -2.38
CA TYR A 324 12.97 -12.18 -3.25
C TYR A 324 12.20 -10.91 -3.55
N GLY A 325 12.84 -9.75 -3.50
CA GLY A 325 12.19 -8.45 -3.75
C GLY A 325 13.17 -7.37 -4.15
N LEU A 326 12.65 -6.20 -4.50
CA LEU A 326 13.44 -5.04 -4.91
C LEU A 326 14.19 -4.41 -3.74
#